data_AF-A0A329RRR9-F1
#
_entry.id   AF-A0A329RRR9-F1
#
_cell.length_a   1.000
_cell.length_b   1.000
_cell.length_c   1.000
_cell.angle_alpha   90.00
_cell.angle_beta   90.00
_cell.angle_gamma   90.00
#
_symmetry.space_group_name_H-M   'P 1'
#
loop_
_entity.id
_entity.type
_entity.pdbx_description
1 polymer ?
#
loop_
_entity_poly.entity_id
_entity_poly.type
_entity_poly.pdbx_seq_one_letter_code
_entity_poly.pdbx_strand_id
1 'polypeptide(L)'
;MSSLEFAKLVLAHVDWMEVSSECDNSEELEQFIRANECYVDWCAISYGARLSESFIREYQHKVDWAGISLNRDISEEFAEEFKEFIHEENFMRNGMRKRKADK
;
A
#
# COMPACT_ATOMS: atom_id res chain seq x y z
N MET A 1 -3.11 -24.54 -18.95
CA MET A 1 -3.04 -23.30 -18.15
C MET A 1 -4.35 -22.56 -18.35
N SER A 2 -5.09 -22.25 -17.29
CA SER A 2 -6.33 -21.47 -17.40
C SER A 2 -5.99 -19.98 -17.56
N SER A 3 -6.94 -19.15 -18.00
CA SER A 3 -6.76 -17.69 -18.04
C SER A 3 -6.41 -17.12 -16.66
N LEU A 4 -6.92 -17.73 -15.59
CA LEU A 4 -6.63 -17.35 -14.21
C LEU A 4 -5.18 -17.70 -13.80
N GLU A 5 -4.70 -18.87 -14.19
CA GLU A 5 -3.31 -19.29 -13.95
C GLU A 5 -2.31 -18.39 -14.71
N PHE A 6 -2.68 -17.95 -15.91
CA PHE A 6 -1.89 -17.02 -16.68
C PHE A 6 -1.84 -15.63 -16.03
N ALA A 7 -2.98 -15.08 -15.59
CA ALA A 7 -3.02 -13.80 -14.88
C ALA A 7 -2.18 -13.81 -13.60
N LYS A 8 -2.25 -14.90 -12.81
CA LYS A 8 -1.39 -15.12 -11.64
C LYS A 8 0.08 -15.07 -12.00
N LEU A 9 0.47 -15.74 -13.08
CA LEU A 9 1.86 -15.79 -13.52
C LEU A 9 2.36 -14.40 -13.94
N VAL A 10 1.55 -13.64 -14.68
CA VAL A 10 1.91 -12.29 -15.11
C VAL A 10 2.04 -11.35 -13.91
N LEU A 11 1.04 -11.31 -13.03
CA LEU A 11 1.03 -10.41 -11.87
C LEU A 11 2.09 -10.75 -10.82
N ALA A 12 2.48 -12.01 -10.71
CA ALA A 12 3.57 -12.43 -9.82
C ALA A 12 4.96 -11.93 -10.26
N HIS A 13 5.12 -11.54 -11.54
CA HIS A 13 6.36 -10.97 -12.07
C HIS A 13 6.28 -9.45 -12.23
N VAL A 14 5.17 -8.81 -11.84
CA VAL A 14 5.06 -7.35 -11.85
C VAL A 14 5.94 -6.80 -10.74
N ASP A 15 6.87 -5.92 -11.10
CA ASP A 15 7.60 -5.10 -10.14
C ASP A 15 6.67 -3.98 -9.68
N TRP A 16 6.00 -4.21 -8.55
CA TRP A 16 5.09 -3.24 -7.98
C TRP A 16 5.80 -1.97 -7.50
N MET A 17 7.11 -1.98 -7.23
CA MET A 17 7.84 -0.76 -6.91
C MET A 17 8.01 0.11 -8.15
N GLU A 18 8.35 -0.48 -9.30
CA GLU A 18 8.45 0.22 -10.58
C GLU A 18 7.09 0.84 -10.96
N VAL A 19 6.02 0.02 -10.95
CA VAL A 19 4.64 0.47 -11.21
C VAL A 19 4.24 1.62 -10.29
N SER A 20 4.57 1.52 -9.01
CA SER A 20 4.23 2.56 -8.03
C SER A 20 5.01 3.85 -8.25
N SER A 21 6.26 3.76 -8.69
CA SER A 21 7.16 4.91 -8.89
C SER A 21 6.94 5.66 -10.21
N GLU A 22 6.44 4.98 -11.25
CA GLU A 22 6.24 5.54 -12.58
C GLU A 22 4.82 6.05 -12.83
N CYS A 23 3.84 5.64 -12.02
CA CYS A 23 2.46 6.07 -12.15
C CYS A 23 2.23 7.46 -11.54
N ASP A 24 2.38 8.51 -12.36
CA ASP A 24 1.83 9.85 -12.06
C ASP A 24 0.30 9.92 -12.20
N ASN A 25 -0.32 8.92 -12.85
CA ASN A 25 -1.78 8.82 -13.02
C ASN A 25 -2.41 7.88 -11.98
N SER A 26 -2.81 8.47 -10.84
CA SER A 26 -3.47 7.78 -9.72
C SER A 26 -4.71 6.97 -10.15
N GLU A 27 -5.50 7.48 -11.10
CA GLU A 27 -6.80 6.89 -11.46
C GLU A 27 -6.66 5.55 -12.21
N GLU A 28 -5.74 5.46 -13.18
CA GLU A 28 -5.53 4.23 -13.94
C GLU A 28 -4.92 3.12 -13.07
N LEU A 29 -3.99 3.50 -12.19
CA LEU A 29 -3.40 2.57 -11.23
C LEU A 29 -4.45 2.04 -10.25
N GLU A 30 -5.29 2.92 -9.69
CA GLU A 30 -6.36 2.52 -8.78
C GLU A 30 -7.37 1.57 -9.44
N GLN A 31 -7.76 1.83 -10.68
CA GLN A 31 -8.64 0.93 -11.44
C GLN A 31 -7.99 -0.44 -11.68
N PHE A 32 -6.70 -0.45 -12.01
CA PHE A 32 -5.94 -1.70 -12.16
C PHE A 32 -5.85 -2.48 -10.84
N ILE A 33 -5.60 -1.80 -9.73
CA ILE A 33 -5.56 -2.42 -8.40
C ILE A 33 -6.93 -2.99 -8.02
N ARG A 34 -8.03 -2.25 -8.24
CA ARG A 34 -9.41 -2.75 -8.02
C ARG A 34 -9.67 -4.04 -8.80
N ALA A 35 -9.23 -4.10 -10.06
CA ALA A 35 -9.40 -5.29 -10.90
C ALA A 35 -8.53 -6.48 -10.46
N ASN A 36 -7.44 -6.24 -9.72
CA ASN A 36 -6.42 -7.24 -9.38
C ASN A 36 -6.13 -7.33 -7.89
N GLU A 37 -7.08 -6.95 -7.04
CA GLU A 37 -6.96 -6.77 -5.58
C GLU A 37 -6.28 -7.95 -4.85
N CYS A 38 -6.51 -9.18 -5.32
CA CYS A 38 -5.97 -10.42 -4.74
C CYS A 38 -4.50 -10.69 -5.05
N TYR A 39 -3.91 -9.98 -6.02
CA TYR A 39 -2.55 -10.22 -6.53
C TYR A 39 -1.63 -9.00 -6.36
N VAL A 40 -2.16 -7.93 -5.81
CA VAL A 40 -1.45 -6.67 -5.58
C VAL A 40 -0.59 -6.79 -4.33
N ASP A 41 0.66 -6.33 -4.42
CA ASP A 41 1.53 -6.16 -3.27
C ASP A 41 1.21 -4.83 -2.58
N TRP A 42 0.32 -4.90 -1.58
CA TRP A 42 -0.14 -3.74 -0.81
C TRP A 42 0.98 -2.96 -0.11
N CYS A 43 2.07 -3.63 0.27
CA CYS A 43 3.23 -2.93 0.86
C CYS A 43 3.92 -2.08 -0.20
N ALA A 44 4.21 -2.64 -1.38
CA ALA A 44 4.88 -1.92 -2.45
C ALA A 44 4.08 -0.69 -2.91
N ILE A 45 2.77 -0.85 -3.17
CA ILE A 45 1.92 0.29 -3.55
C ILE A 45 1.76 1.32 -2.44
N SER A 46 1.67 0.93 -1.17
CA SER A 46 1.52 1.91 -0.08
C SER A 46 2.76 2.79 0.11
N TYR A 47 3.97 2.28 -0.19
CA TYR A 47 5.22 3.04 -0.07
C TYR A 47 5.55 3.88 -1.30
N GLY A 48 5.15 3.44 -2.50
CA GLY A 48 5.61 4.04 -3.75
C GLY A 48 4.53 4.82 -4.50
N ALA A 49 3.26 4.41 -4.40
CA ALA A 49 2.22 4.90 -5.31
C ALA A 49 1.56 6.16 -4.77
N ARG A 50 1.23 7.08 -5.67
CA ARG A 50 0.28 8.16 -5.38
C ARG A 50 -1.12 7.57 -5.48
N LEU A 51 -1.77 7.40 -4.34
CA LEU A 51 -3.15 6.91 -4.21
C LEU A 51 -4.03 8.04 -3.70
N SER A 52 -5.25 8.14 -4.23
CA SER A 52 -6.25 9.09 -3.75
C SER A 52 -6.70 8.73 -2.32
N GLU A 53 -7.00 9.75 -1.52
CA GLU A 53 -7.54 9.54 -0.17
C GLU A 53 -8.86 8.74 -0.17
N SER A 54 -9.69 8.92 -1.20
CA SER A 54 -10.90 8.11 -1.42
C SER A 54 -10.58 6.63 -1.57
N PHE A 55 -9.54 6.30 -2.32
CA PHE A 55 -9.10 4.92 -2.51
C PHE A 55 -8.52 4.33 -1.23
N ILE A 56 -7.71 5.10 -0.50
CA ILE A 56 -7.13 4.64 0.76
C ILE A 56 -8.25 4.36 1.79
N ARG A 57 -9.33 5.16 1.82
CA ARG A 57 -10.51 4.88 2.67
C ARG A 57 -11.20 3.57 2.31
N GLU A 58 -11.33 3.29 1.02
CA GLU A 58 -11.93 2.05 0.51
C GLU A 58 -11.10 0.82 0.91
N TYR A 59 -9.77 0.93 0.84
CA TYR A 59 -8.82 -0.16 1.10
C TYR A 59 -8.05 -0.03 2.41
N GLN A 60 -8.61 0.70 3.38
CA GLN A 60 -7.97 1.03 4.67
C GLN A 60 -7.49 -0.19 5.48
N HIS A 61 -8.07 -1.37 5.22
CA HIS A 61 -7.76 -2.63 5.89
C HIS A 61 -6.69 -3.47 5.15
N LYS A 62 -6.25 -3.02 3.98
CA LYS A 62 -5.25 -3.71 3.14
C LYS A 62 -3.95 -2.92 2.98
N VAL A 63 -4.05 -1.60 2.96
CA VAL A 63 -2.89 -0.71 2.84
C VAL A 63 -1.97 -0.81 4.05
N ASP A 64 -0.69 -0.58 3.83
CA ASP A 64 0.33 -0.42 4.87
C ASP A 64 0.36 1.06 5.27
N TRP A 65 -0.12 1.38 6.47
CA TRP A 65 -0.23 2.76 6.95
C TRP A 65 1.14 3.39 7.24
N ALA A 66 2.17 2.59 7.52
CA ALA A 66 3.52 3.11 7.61
C ALA A 66 3.98 3.64 6.24
N GLY A 67 3.66 2.94 5.15
CA GLY A 67 3.88 3.42 3.77
C GLY A 67 3.06 4.67 3.47
N ILE A 68 1.75 4.64 3.73
CA ILE A 68 0.86 5.79 3.50
C ILE A 68 1.31 7.03 4.28
N SER A 69 1.75 6.88 5.54
CA SER A 69 2.23 7.99 6.37
C SER A 69 3.54 8.62 5.89
N LEU A 70 4.34 7.87 5.10
CA LEU A 70 5.56 8.36 4.48
C LEU A 70 5.29 9.04 3.13
N ASN A 71 4.08 8.84 2.58
CA ASN A 71 3.65 9.43 1.33
C ASN A 71 3.36 10.92 1.52
N ARG A 72 3.82 11.76 0.58
CA ARG A 72 3.83 13.22 0.76
C ARG A 72 2.51 13.93 0.44
N ASP A 73 1.55 13.23 -0.14
CA ASP A 73 0.35 13.85 -0.72
C ASP A 73 -0.95 13.63 0.08
N ILE A 74 -0.88 13.15 1.33
CA ILE A 74 -2.06 13.07 2.20
C ILE A 74 -2.35 14.43 2.87
N SER A 75 -3.62 14.81 2.95
CA SER A 75 -4.07 16.02 3.62
C SER A 75 -3.98 15.88 5.14
N GLU A 76 -3.89 17.03 5.84
CA GLU A 76 -3.88 17.06 7.31
C GLU A 76 -5.19 16.52 7.89
N GLU A 77 -6.33 16.79 7.24
CA GLU A 77 -7.64 16.24 7.64
C GLU A 77 -7.65 14.71 7.59
N PHE A 78 -7.11 14.14 6.51
CA PHE A 78 -6.98 12.69 6.35
C PHE A 78 -6.02 12.09 7.39
N ALA A 79 -4.87 12.72 7.60
CA ALA A 79 -3.89 12.26 8.58
C ALA A 79 -4.47 12.27 10.01
N GLU A 80 -5.28 13.28 10.36
CA GLU A 80 -5.94 13.37 11.66
C GLU A 80 -7.02 12.29 11.82
N GLU A 81 -7.77 11.99 10.77
CA GLU A 81 -8.78 10.94 10.78
C GLU A 81 -8.18 9.55 11.03
N PHE A 82 -7.04 9.24 10.40
CA PHE A 82 -6.39 7.93 10.47
C PHE A 82 -5.18 7.87 11.42
N LYS A 83 -5.02 8.87 12.28
CA LYS A 83 -3.88 8.96 13.22
C LYS A 83 -3.73 7.73 14.11
N GLU A 84 -4.83 7.09 14.49
CA GLU A 84 -4.81 5.90 15.35
C GLU A 84 -4.17 4.70 14.63
N PHE A 85 -4.53 4.46 13.37
CA PHE A 85 -3.93 3.41 12.54
C PHE A 85 -2.45 3.67 12.30
N ILE A 86 -2.09 4.90 11.95
CA ILE A 86 -0.68 5.31 11.77
C ILE A 86 0.10 5.13 13.08
N HIS A 87 -0.47 5.49 14.23
CA HIS A 87 0.17 5.34 15.52
C HIS A 87 0.32 3.87 15.93
N GLU A 88 -0.73 3.06 15.76
CA GLU A 88 -0.73 1.63 16.08
C GLU A 88 0.32 0.89 15.26
N GLU A 89 0.38 1.12 13.96
CA GLU A 89 1.37 0.47 13.11
C GLU A 89 2.80 0.89 13.46
N ASN A 90 3.03 2.19 13.71
CA ASN A 90 4.32 2.66 14.16
C ASN A 90 4.72 2.05 15.51
N PHE A 91 3.76 1.91 16.44
CA PHE A 91 3.99 1.25 17.71
C PHE A 91 4.36 -0.22 17.52
N MET A 92 3.63 -0.96 16.69
CA MET A 92 3.90 -2.38 16.37
C MET A 92 5.28 -2.56 15.73
N ARG A 93 5.63 -1.71 14.75
CA ARG A 93 6.92 -1.72 14.06
C ARG A 93 8.09 -1.41 14.99
N ASN A 94 7.92 -0.42 15.87
CA ASN A 94 8.95 -0.03 16.84
C ASN A 94 9.08 -1.04 18.01
N GLY A 95 7.98 -1.69 18.39
CA GLY A 95 7.97 -2.77 19.39
C GLY A 95 8.74 -4.02 18.94
N MET A 96 8.67 -4.37 17.65
CA MET A 96 9.44 -5.50 17.10
C MET A 96 10.95 -5.25 17.04
N ARG A 97 11.38 -3.99 16.89
CA ARG A 97 12.82 -3.61 16.89
C ARG A 97 13.49 -3.81 18.25
N LYS A 98 12.78 -3.56 19.36
CA LYS A 98 13.35 -3.72 20.72
C LYS A 98 13.66 -5.17 21.07
N ARG A 99 12.90 -6.14 20.56
CA ARG A 99 13.11 -7.57 20.86
C ARG A 99 14.36 -8.20 20.21
N LYS A 100 14.98 -7.54 19.23
CA LYS A 100 16.22 -8.00 18.58
C LYS A 100 17.50 -7.37 19.17
N ALA A 101 17.38 -6.38 20.04
CA ALA A 101 18.53 -5.72 20.67
C ALA A 101 18.96 -6.37 22.00
N ASP A 102 18.13 -7.26 22.57
CA ASP A 102 18.33 -7.88 23.88
C ASP A 102 18.73 -9.38 23.81
N LYS A 103 19.35 -9.84 22.71
CA LYS A 103 19.88 -11.22 22.58
C LYS A 103 21.33 -11.23 22.14
#